data_AF-A0A968XH32-F1
#
_entry.id   AF-A0A968XH32-F1
#
_cell.length_a   1.000
_cell.length_b   1.000
_cell.length_c   1.000
_cell.angle_alpha   90.00
_cell.angle_beta   90.00
_cell.angle_gamma   90.00
#
_symmetry.space_group_name_H-M   'P 1'
#
loop_
_entity.id
_entity.type
_entity.pdbx_description
1 polymer ?
#
loop_
_entity_poly.entity_id
_entity_poly.type
_entity_poly.pdbx_seq_one_letter_code
_entity_poly.pdbx_strand_id
1 'polypeptide(L)'
;MAVIPQEFGSGHTEAKLVTVEKYLKAFTTALSGKFTLIYVDAFAGSGASVPKTDKQQFRLIETDDIIDGSTRRALRISPSFDQFIFIEKLGKNLKSLQALKEEFPEKENKIDILPGDANAELRNFAMKLDKRNARAVVFIDPFGLSLDWETIASLGKTERVDLWYLVPSGGMSRQVKLDGTELESAPLLDKVLGRVDIQDSH
;
A
#
# COMPACT_ATOMS: atom_id res chain seq x y z
N MET A 1 -14.45 -18.43 38.36
CA MET A 1 -14.71 -18.08 36.94
C MET A 1 -13.42 -17.52 36.39
N ALA A 2 -12.82 -18.17 35.40
CA ALA A 2 -11.58 -17.71 34.78
C ALA A 2 -11.91 -16.57 33.81
N VAL A 3 -11.23 -15.43 33.96
CA VAL A 3 -11.27 -14.34 32.99
C VAL A 3 -10.43 -14.79 31.79
N ILE A 4 -11.08 -14.99 30.64
CA ILE A 4 -10.41 -15.27 29.37
C ILE A 4 -9.85 -13.92 28.88
N PRO A 5 -8.53 -13.78 28.66
CA PRO A 5 -8.00 -12.60 27.99
C PRO A 5 -8.46 -12.62 26.54
N GLN A 6 -9.12 -11.55 26.11
CA GLN A 6 -9.46 -11.35 24.71
C GLN A 6 -8.23 -10.76 23.99
N GLU A 7 -7.53 -11.57 23.19
CA GLU A 7 -6.46 -11.11 22.31
C GLU A 7 -7.04 -10.28 21.17
N PHE A 8 -7.14 -8.97 21.38
CA PHE A 8 -7.35 -8.00 20.32
C PHE A 8 -6.00 -7.58 19.75
N GLY A 9 -5.68 -7.99 18.51
CA GLY A 9 -4.54 -7.40 17.77
C GLY A 9 -4.04 -8.21 16.57
N SER A 10 -3.91 -9.53 16.70
CA SER A 10 -3.19 -10.36 15.72
C SER A 10 -4.03 -10.84 14.52
N GLY A 11 -5.31 -11.17 14.71
CA GLY A 11 -6.15 -11.77 13.66
C GLY A 11 -6.56 -10.83 12.51
N HIS A 12 -6.59 -9.51 12.73
CA HIS A 12 -7.01 -8.55 11.70
C HIS A 12 -5.92 -8.28 10.64
N THR A 13 -4.64 -8.39 11.00
CA THR A 13 -3.52 -8.11 10.09
C THR A 13 -3.32 -9.22 9.07
N GLU A 14 -3.32 -10.47 9.53
CA GLU A 14 -3.23 -11.63 8.64
C GLU A 14 -4.41 -11.65 7.66
N ALA A 15 -5.62 -11.37 8.14
CA ALA A 15 -6.80 -11.25 7.30
C ALA A 15 -6.65 -10.18 6.19
N LYS A 16 -6.04 -9.01 6.49
CA LYS A 16 -5.83 -7.94 5.51
C LYS A 16 -4.83 -8.33 4.43
N LEU A 17 -3.66 -8.82 4.80
CA LEU A 17 -2.63 -9.20 3.83
C LEU A 17 -3.03 -10.42 3.00
N VAL A 18 -3.74 -11.38 3.60
CA VAL A 18 -4.36 -12.50 2.87
C VAL A 18 -5.41 -12.01 1.88
N THR A 19 -6.18 -10.97 2.24
CA THR A 19 -7.17 -10.37 1.33
C THR A 19 -6.49 -9.70 0.13
N VAL A 20 -5.43 -8.94 0.36
CA VAL A 20 -4.62 -8.33 -0.72
C VAL A 20 -4.06 -9.42 -1.63
N GLU A 21 -3.47 -10.47 -1.08
CA GLU A 21 -2.90 -11.57 -1.87
C GLU A 21 -3.95 -12.27 -2.73
N LYS A 22 -5.13 -12.55 -2.17
CA LYS A 22 -6.27 -13.11 -2.92
C LYS A 22 -6.71 -12.19 -4.05
N TYR A 23 -6.76 -10.88 -3.80
CA TYR A 23 -7.09 -9.90 -4.82
C TYR A 23 -6.07 -9.88 -5.95
N LEU A 24 -4.78 -9.77 -5.62
CA LEU A 24 -3.70 -9.75 -6.61
C LEU A 24 -3.76 -10.98 -7.51
N LYS A 25 -3.99 -12.17 -6.92
CA LYS A 25 -4.18 -13.41 -7.67
C LYS A 25 -5.39 -13.37 -8.61
N ALA A 26 -6.53 -12.84 -8.14
CA ALA A 26 -7.72 -12.71 -8.98
C ALA A 26 -7.50 -11.72 -10.13
N PHE A 27 -6.87 -10.58 -9.83
CA PHE A 27 -6.53 -9.53 -10.80
C PHE A 27 -5.63 -10.09 -11.91
N THR A 28 -4.52 -10.75 -11.55
CA THR A 28 -3.61 -11.30 -12.57
C THR A 28 -4.25 -12.43 -13.36
N THR A 29 -5.04 -13.30 -12.72
CA THR A 29 -5.76 -14.37 -13.41
C THR A 29 -6.74 -13.84 -14.44
N ALA A 30 -7.48 -12.78 -14.13
CA ALA A 30 -8.51 -12.23 -15.02
C ALA A 30 -7.94 -11.43 -16.21
N LEU A 31 -6.81 -10.76 -16.01
CA LEU A 31 -6.27 -9.75 -16.93
C LEU A 31 -4.98 -10.18 -17.65
N SER A 32 -4.30 -11.22 -17.18
CA SER A 32 -3.08 -11.73 -17.81
C SER A 32 -3.34 -12.12 -19.26
N GLY A 33 -2.40 -11.78 -20.14
CA GLY A 33 -2.50 -12.00 -21.59
C GLY A 33 -3.39 -11.00 -22.35
N LYS A 34 -4.10 -10.10 -21.64
CA LYS A 34 -4.88 -9.00 -22.25
C LYS A 34 -4.24 -7.63 -22.04
N PHE A 35 -3.53 -7.47 -20.93
CA PHE A 35 -2.90 -6.21 -20.53
C PHE A 35 -1.51 -6.50 -19.98
N THR A 36 -0.63 -5.49 -20.06
CA THR A 36 0.59 -5.44 -19.25
C THR A 36 0.21 -5.12 -17.81
N LEU A 37 0.52 -6.03 -16.89
CA LEU A 37 0.14 -5.93 -15.49
C LEU A 37 1.29 -5.40 -14.65
N ILE A 38 1.04 -4.33 -13.90
CA ILE A 38 2.06 -3.67 -13.07
C ILE A 38 1.63 -3.71 -11.61
N TYR A 39 2.52 -4.16 -10.72
CA TYR A 39 2.35 -3.99 -9.28
C TYR A 39 3.23 -2.85 -8.81
N VAL A 40 2.67 -1.92 -8.04
CA VAL A 40 3.42 -0.82 -7.43
C VAL A 40 3.26 -0.87 -5.92
N ASP A 41 4.37 -0.87 -5.20
CA ASP A 41 4.39 -0.67 -3.75
C ASP A 41 4.97 0.72 -3.44
N ALA A 42 4.11 1.63 -2.99
CA ALA A 42 4.48 3.03 -2.76
C ALA A 42 5.36 3.22 -1.52
N PHE A 43 5.34 2.26 -0.61
CA PHE A 43 6.07 2.29 0.65
C PHE A 43 6.67 0.91 0.92
N ALA A 44 7.50 0.44 0.00
CA ALA A 44 8.01 -0.93 -0.04
C ALA A 44 8.78 -1.36 1.22
N GLY A 45 9.28 -0.40 2.00
CA GLY A 45 10.04 -0.69 3.22
C GLY A 45 11.33 -1.42 2.90
N SER A 46 11.85 -2.16 3.87
CA SER A 46 12.98 -3.07 3.66
C SER A 46 12.63 -4.30 2.81
N GLY A 47 11.38 -4.50 2.41
CA GLY A 47 10.92 -5.76 1.79
C GLY A 47 11.02 -7.02 2.67
N ALA A 48 11.60 -6.88 3.87
CA ALA A 48 11.85 -7.94 4.83
C ALA A 48 10.87 -7.90 6.00
N SER A 49 10.48 -9.08 6.50
CA SER A 49 9.89 -9.29 7.82
C SER A 49 10.94 -8.88 8.87
N VAL A 50 10.73 -7.77 9.56
CA VAL A 50 11.68 -7.27 10.56
C VAL A 50 11.15 -7.63 11.95
N PRO A 51 11.90 -8.35 12.79
CA PRO A 51 11.56 -8.51 14.20
C PRO A 51 11.61 -7.15 14.92
N LYS A 52 10.71 -6.94 15.88
CA LYS A 52 10.61 -5.71 16.69
C LYS A 52 11.98 -5.35 17.31
N THR A 53 12.42 -4.12 17.08
CA THR A 53 13.33 -3.41 17.99
C THR A 53 12.63 -2.13 18.42
N ASP A 54 12.79 -1.73 19.70
CA ASP A 54 11.98 -0.73 20.42
C ASP A 54 11.78 0.64 19.75
N LYS A 55 12.51 0.94 18.68
CA LYS A 55 12.34 2.16 17.88
C LYS A 55 11.26 2.04 16.77
N GLN A 56 10.57 0.90 16.65
CA GLN A 56 9.53 0.64 15.64
C GLN A 56 8.09 0.60 16.17
N GLN A 57 7.83 1.18 17.35
CA GLN A 57 6.49 1.26 17.97
C GLN A 57 5.42 1.98 17.14
N PHE A 58 5.78 2.61 16.02
CA PHE A 58 4.82 3.23 15.10
C PHE A 58 4.36 2.33 13.94
N ARG A 59 4.79 1.06 13.89
CA ARG A 59 4.07 0.06 13.09
C ARG A 59 2.78 -0.30 13.82
N LEU A 60 1.66 0.22 13.35
CA LEU A 60 0.28 -0.23 13.65
C LEU A 60 0.00 -1.66 13.15
N ILE A 61 1.01 -2.32 12.57
CA ILE A 61 1.08 -3.76 12.45
C ILE A 61 1.85 -4.26 13.68
N GLU A 62 1.13 -4.54 14.75
CA GLU A 62 1.65 -5.33 15.87
C GLU A 62 1.60 -6.79 15.46
N THR A 63 2.71 -7.35 14.99
CA THR A 63 2.77 -8.80 14.77
C THR A 63 4.05 -9.36 15.36
N ASP A 64 3.84 -10.26 16.31
CA ASP A 64 4.76 -11.35 16.57
C ASP A 64 4.61 -12.33 15.39
N ASP A 65 5.70 -12.97 15.01
CA ASP A 65 5.87 -13.86 13.86
C ASP A 65 6.09 -13.23 12.47
N ILE A 66 6.94 -13.91 11.72
CA ILE A 66 7.61 -13.51 10.49
C ILE A 66 6.57 -13.41 9.36
N ILE A 67 5.96 -12.23 9.20
CA ILE A 67 5.04 -11.94 8.10
C ILE A 67 5.83 -11.37 6.91
N ASP A 68 5.85 -12.07 5.78
CA ASP A 68 6.40 -11.55 4.54
C ASP A 68 5.71 -10.24 4.12
N GLY A 69 6.53 -9.24 3.78
CA GLY A 69 6.08 -7.93 3.32
C GLY A 69 5.26 -8.00 2.03
N SER A 70 4.51 -6.92 1.74
CA SER A 70 3.67 -6.76 0.55
C SER A 70 4.44 -7.02 -0.76
N THR A 71 5.70 -6.59 -0.84
CA THR A 71 6.59 -6.83 -1.99
C THR A 71 6.82 -8.31 -2.28
N ARG A 72 7.21 -9.11 -1.27
CA ARG A 72 7.41 -10.57 -1.42
C ARG A 72 6.12 -11.30 -1.77
N ARG A 73 4.99 -10.90 -1.17
CA ARG A 73 3.69 -11.49 -1.47
C ARG A 73 3.32 -11.27 -2.94
N ALA A 74 3.46 -10.04 -3.43
CA ALA A 74 3.23 -9.72 -4.83
C ALA A 74 4.17 -10.52 -5.76
N LEU A 75 5.44 -10.65 -5.39
CA LEU A 75 6.42 -11.45 -6.15
C LEU A 75 6.10 -12.94 -6.18
N ARG A 76 5.32 -13.49 -5.25
CA ARG A 76 4.92 -14.91 -5.25
C ARG A 76 3.61 -15.18 -6.01
N ILE A 77 2.90 -14.15 -6.46
CA ILE A 77 1.64 -14.32 -7.20
C ILE A 77 1.87 -15.05 -8.53
N SER A 78 0.96 -15.98 -8.84
CA SER A 78 0.88 -16.71 -10.11
C SER A 78 -0.59 -16.79 -10.57
N PRO A 79 -0.93 -16.38 -11.82
CA PRO A 79 -0.05 -15.79 -12.84
C PRO A 79 0.64 -14.49 -12.37
N SER A 80 1.88 -14.27 -12.78
CA SER A 80 2.70 -13.14 -12.28
C SER A 80 2.30 -11.82 -12.94
N PHE A 81 2.60 -10.71 -12.27
CA PHE A 81 2.71 -9.40 -12.91
C PHE A 81 3.88 -9.39 -13.93
N ASP A 82 3.79 -8.47 -14.88
CA ASP A 82 4.82 -8.23 -15.89
C ASP A 82 5.91 -7.30 -15.36
N GLN A 83 5.55 -6.37 -14.47
CA GLN A 83 6.47 -5.42 -13.84
C GLN A 83 6.11 -5.20 -12.36
N PHE A 84 7.13 -5.02 -11.53
CA PHE A 84 7.06 -4.69 -10.12
C PHE A 84 7.83 -3.40 -9.88
N ILE A 85 7.19 -2.41 -9.28
CA ILE A 85 7.80 -1.12 -8.95
C ILE A 85 7.77 -0.95 -7.44
N PHE A 86 8.93 -0.83 -6.80
CA PHE A 86 9.07 -0.65 -5.36
C PHE A 86 9.65 0.72 -5.07
N ILE A 87 8.87 1.58 -4.43
CA ILE A 87 9.28 2.95 -4.06
C ILE A 87 9.73 2.97 -2.60
N GLU A 88 10.92 3.52 -2.35
CA GLU A 88 11.46 3.64 -1.00
C GLU A 88 12.44 4.83 -0.91
N LYS A 89 12.40 5.57 0.19
CA LYS A 89 13.22 6.77 0.41
C LYS A 89 14.48 6.48 1.24
N LEU A 90 14.42 5.50 2.14
CA LEU A 90 15.48 5.21 3.09
C LEU A 90 16.55 4.29 2.46
N GLY A 91 17.78 4.80 2.38
CA GLY A 91 18.93 4.07 1.83
C GLY A 91 19.15 2.66 2.41
N LYS A 92 18.89 2.46 3.71
CA LYS A 92 19.01 1.15 4.35
C LYS A 92 18.00 0.13 3.80
N ASN A 93 16.78 0.57 3.49
CA ASN A 93 15.70 -0.28 3.01
C ASN A 93 15.90 -0.60 1.52
N LEU A 94 16.42 0.34 0.74
CA LEU A 94 16.80 0.12 -0.65
C LEU A 94 17.78 -1.05 -0.81
N LYS A 95 18.78 -1.17 0.08
CA LYS A 95 19.71 -2.33 0.06
C LYS A 95 18.99 -3.65 0.28
N SER A 96 18.01 -3.68 1.19
CA SER A 96 17.20 -4.87 1.44
C SER A 96 16.28 -5.21 0.26
N LEU A 97 15.73 -4.21 -0.42
CA LEU A 97 14.96 -4.42 -1.67
C LEU A 97 15.85 -4.96 -2.79
N GLN A 98 17.12 -4.56 -2.89
CA GLN A 98 18.04 -5.14 -3.86
C GLN A 98 18.26 -6.64 -3.59
N ALA A 99 18.34 -7.06 -2.33
CA ALA A 99 18.44 -8.48 -1.99
C ALA A 99 17.20 -9.30 -2.39
N LEU A 100 16.03 -8.67 -2.59
CA LEU A 100 14.86 -9.39 -3.14
C LEU A 100 15.09 -9.84 -4.59
N LYS A 101 15.91 -9.14 -5.36
CA LYS A 101 16.24 -9.57 -6.74
C LYS A 101 17.01 -10.88 -6.72
N GLU A 102 17.85 -11.08 -5.72
CA GLU A 102 18.59 -12.33 -5.51
C GLU A 102 17.66 -13.48 -5.04
N GLU A 103 16.61 -13.16 -4.28
CA GLU A 103 15.58 -14.13 -3.84
C GLU A 103 14.67 -14.59 -4.99
N PHE A 104 14.43 -13.72 -5.98
CA PHE A 104 13.57 -13.97 -7.15
C PHE A 104 14.30 -13.69 -8.47
N PRO A 105 15.36 -14.45 -8.80
CA PRO A 105 16.21 -14.18 -9.97
C PRO A 105 15.44 -14.26 -11.29
N GLU A 106 14.39 -15.07 -11.37
CA GLU A 106 13.52 -15.17 -12.55
C GLU A 106 12.65 -13.93 -12.77
N LYS A 107 12.55 -13.04 -11.78
CA LYS A 107 11.81 -11.78 -11.81
C LYS A 107 12.71 -10.56 -11.70
N GLU A 108 14.02 -10.73 -11.61
CA GLU A 108 14.97 -9.62 -11.46
C GLU A 108 14.76 -8.51 -12.50
N ASN A 109 14.62 -8.90 -13.77
CA ASN A 109 14.41 -7.99 -14.91
C ASN A 109 13.01 -7.33 -14.92
N LYS A 110 12.12 -7.76 -14.03
CA LYS A 110 10.78 -7.20 -13.85
C LYS A 110 10.70 -6.26 -12.64
N ILE A 111 11.74 -6.20 -11.81
CA ILE A 111 11.75 -5.43 -10.56
C ILE A 111 12.50 -4.12 -10.76
N ASP A 112 11.76 -3.02 -10.66
CA ASP A 112 12.28 -1.66 -10.58
C ASP A 112 12.21 -1.14 -9.15
N ILE A 113 13.34 -0.65 -8.64
CA ILE A 113 13.42 -0.03 -7.32
C ILE A 113 13.65 1.46 -7.54
N LEU A 114 12.70 2.27 -7.10
CA LEU A 114 12.70 3.72 -7.26
C LEU A 114 13.08 4.38 -5.92
N PRO A 115 14.32 4.91 -5.80
CA PRO A 115 14.73 5.66 -4.62
C PRO A 115 14.08 7.04 -4.63
N GLY A 116 13.11 7.31 -3.76
CA GLY A 116 12.41 8.58 -3.83
C GLY A 116 11.23 8.78 -2.90
N ASP A 117 10.57 9.92 -3.08
CA ASP A 117 9.33 10.27 -2.40
C ASP A 117 8.12 9.63 -3.11
N ALA A 118 7.27 8.93 -2.35
CA ALA A 118 6.13 8.20 -2.90
C ALA A 118 5.18 9.10 -3.72
N ASN A 119 4.92 10.35 -3.29
CA ASN A 119 4.05 11.25 -4.02
C ASN A 119 4.65 11.63 -5.38
N ALA A 120 5.95 11.95 -5.40
CA ALA A 120 6.64 12.32 -6.63
C ALA A 120 6.69 11.13 -7.62
N GLU A 121 7.08 9.94 -7.14
CA GLU A 121 7.21 8.76 -7.98
C GLU A 121 5.87 8.24 -8.48
N LEU A 122 4.82 8.25 -7.66
CA LEU A 122 3.48 7.85 -8.11
C LEU A 122 2.88 8.80 -9.14
N ARG A 123 3.10 10.11 -9.01
CA ARG A 123 2.68 11.08 -10.05
C ARG A 123 3.42 10.86 -11.36
N ASN A 124 4.73 10.64 -11.29
CA ASN A 124 5.55 10.30 -12.47
C ASN A 124 5.10 9.00 -13.13
N PHE A 125 4.80 7.98 -12.31
CA PHE A 125 4.22 6.72 -12.76
C PHE A 125 2.88 6.93 -13.46
N ALA A 126 1.95 7.67 -12.84
CA ALA A 126 0.64 7.97 -13.42
C ALA A 126 0.73 8.67 -14.78
N MET A 127 1.69 9.58 -14.95
CA MET A 127 1.95 10.27 -16.21
C MET A 127 2.47 9.35 -17.32
N LYS A 128 3.27 8.34 -16.97
CA LYS A 128 3.93 7.43 -17.91
C LYS A 128 3.13 6.16 -18.22
N LEU A 129 2.12 5.85 -17.41
CA LEU A 129 1.33 4.63 -17.55
C LEU A 129 0.65 4.56 -18.93
N ASP A 130 0.86 3.46 -19.66
CA ASP A 130 0.20 3.23 -20.95
C ASP A 130 -1.31 3.09 -20.75
N LYS A 131 -2.05 4.12 -21.17
CA LYS A 131 -3.50 4.20 -21.06
C LYS A 131 -4.25 3.23 -21.96
N ARG A 132 -3.59 2.51 -22.88
CA ARG A 132 -4.26 1.55 -23.78
C ARG A 132 -4.11 0.13 -23.28
N ASN A 133 -2.89 -0.28 -22.92
CA ASN A 133 -2.59 -1.69 -22.70
C ASN A 133 -2.12 -2.01 -21.28
N ALA A 134 -1.93 -1.03 -20.39
CA ALA A 134 -1.49 -1.31 -19.03
C ALA A 134 -2.65 -1.26 -18.02
N ARG A 135 -2.57 -2.15 -17.03
CA ARG A 135 -3.39 -2.14 -15.82
C ARG A 135 -2.48 -2.31 -14.61
N ALA A 136 -2.74 -1.55 -13.56
CA ALA A 136 -1.86 -1.54 -12.40
C ALA A 136 -2.63 -1.72 -11.09
N VAL A 137 -2.01 -2.40 -10.14
CA VAL A 137 -2.42 -2.38 -8.74
C VAL A 137 -1.40 -1.55 -7.97
N VAL A 138 -1.85 -0.50 -7.30
CA VAL A 138 -1.00 0.35 -6.46
C VAL A 138 -1.35 0.06 -5.00
N PHE A 139 -0.38 -0.47 -4.26
CA PHE A 139 -0.48 -0.75 -2.85
C PHE A 139 0.13 0.38 -2.04
N ILE A 140 -0.62 0.83 -1.04
CA ILE A 140 -0.27 1.96 -0.19
C ILE A 140 -0.54 1.60 1.27
N ASP A 141 0.53 1.52 2.05
CA ASP A 141 0.50 1.37 3.50
C ASP A 141 1.15 2.60 4.16
N PRO A 142 0.37 3.66 4.43
CA PRO A 142 0.89 4.91 4.98
C PRO A 142 1.09 4.74 6.49
N PHE A 143 2.29 4.34 6.89
CA PHE A 143 2.74 4.55 8.27
C PHE A 143 3.04 6.03 8.51
N GLY A 144 1.99 6.82 8.77
CA GLY A 144 2.10 8.24 9.10
C GLY A 144 2.56 9.14 7.95
N LEU A 145 2.60 8.63 6.71
CA LEU A 145 3.07 9.35 5.52
C LEU A 145 1.87 9.85 4.73
N SER A 146 1.69 11.18 4.75
CA SER A 146 0.62 11.86 4.03
C SER A 146 0.86 11.77 2.53
N LEU A 147 0.16 10.84 1.87
CA LEU A 147 -0.12 10.98 0.46
C LEU A 147 -0.94 12.24 0.25
N ASP A 148 -0.59 12.99 -0.78
CA ASP A 148 -1.35 14.14 -1.19
C ASP A 148 -2.55 13.66 -2.02
N TRP A 149 -3.72 14.27 -1.80
CA TRP A 149 -4.90 14.03 -2.63
C TRP A 149 -4.60 14.15 -4.12
N GLU A 150 -3.74 15.08 -4.52
CA GLU A 150 -3.30 15.24 -5.91
C GLU A 150 -2.67 13.97 -6.49
N THR A 151 -1.92 13.21 -5.68
CA THR A 151 -1.34 11.94 -6.09
C THR A 151 -2.43 10.90 -6.32
N ILE A 152 -3.38 10.77 -5.40
CA ILE A 152 -4.53 9.86 -5.53
C ILE A 152 -5.35 10.23 -6.77
N ALA A 153 -5.68 11.50 -6.93
CA ALA A 153 -6.40 12.03 -8.09
C ALA A 153 -5.63 11.78 -9.41
N SER A 154 -4.30 11.88 -9.40
CA SER A 154 -3.48 11.58 -10.58
C SER A 154 -3.57 10.11 -11.00
N LEU A 155 -3.56 9.18 -10.03
CA LEU A 155 -3.76 7.75 -10.28
C LEU A 155 -5.18 7.48 -10.78
N GLY A 156 -6.20 8.09 -10.17
CA GLY A 156 -7.60 7.96 -10.58
C GLY A 156 -7.85 8.43 -12.02
N LYS A 157 -7.25 9.56 -12.43
CA LYS A 157 -7.32 10.09 -13.80
C LYS A 157 -6.77 9.15 -14.88
N THR A 158 -6.01 8.13 -14.49
CA THR A 158 -5.56 7.11 -15.45
C THR A 158 -6.68 6.16 -15.84
N GLU A 159 -7.67 5.93 -14.97
CA GLU A 159 -8.70 4.88 -15.09
C GLU A 159 -8.12 3.45 -15.26
N ARG A 160 -6.82 3.29 -15.00
CA ARG A 160 -6.05 2.04 -15.21
C ARG A 160 -5.52 1.44 -13.91
N VAL A 161 -5.70 2.13 -12.79
CA VAL A 161 -5.14 1.77 -11.50
C VAL A 161 -6.22 1.31 -10.53
N ASP A 162 -6.03 0.14 -9.93
CA ASP A 162 -6.75 -0.29 -8.75
C ASP A 162 -5.93 0.08 -7.51
N LEU A 163 -6.48 0.94 -6.66
CA LEU A 163 -5.79 1.48 -5.50
C LEU A 163 -6.14 0.69 -4.24
N TRP A 164 -5.13 0.08 -3.60
CA TRP A 164 -5.25 -0.55 -2.29
C TRP A 164 -4.63 0.36 -1.23
N TYR A 165 -5.48 1.09 -0.52
CA TYR A 165 -5.08 2.05 0.52
C TYR A 165 -5.40 1.51 1.91
N LEU A 166 -4.38 1.10 2.67
CA LEU A 166 -4.56 0.63 4.04
C LEU A 166 -4.71 1.82 4.99
N VAL A 167 -5.95 2.08 5.39
CA VAL A 167 -6.24 3.10 6.39
C VAL A 167 -6.01 2.56 7.81
N PRO A 168 -5.19 3.22 8.64
CA PRO A 168 -5.13 2.90 10.05
C PRO A 168 -6.40 3.38 10.78
N SER A 169 -7.27 2.44 11.14
CA SER A 169 -8.54 2.70 11.85
C SER A 169 -8.36 3.36 13.22
N GLY A 170 -7.19 3.22 13.86
CA GLY A 170 -6.87 3.89 15.13
C GLY A 170 -6.55 5.39 15.01
N GLY A 171 -6.19 5.87 13.81
CA GLY A 171 -5.89 7.28 13.54
C GLY A 171 -7.12 8.10 13.17
N MET A 172 -8.05 7.52 12.39
CA MET A 172 -9.28 8.20 11.98
C MET A 172 -10.34 8.29 13.08
N SER A 173 -10.44 7.26 13.95
CA SER A 173 -11.43 7.24 15.05
C SER A 173 -11.17 8.27 16.15
N ARG A 174 -9.98 8.89 16.21
CA ARG A 174 -9.69 10.02 17.11
C ARG A 174 -10.12 11.38 16.57
N GLN A 175 -10.55 11.46 15.30
CA GLN A 175 -10.89 12.73 14.65
C GLN A 175 -12.38 12.89 14.32
N VAL A 176 -13.19 11.86 14.59
CA VAL A 176 -14.64 11.86 14.36
C VAL A 176 -15.33 11.54 15.68
N LYS A 177 -16.24 12.41 16.14
CA LYS A 177 -17.05 12.13 17.32
C LYS A 177 -18.09 11.05 16.99
N LEU A 178 -18.55 10.34 18.01
CA LEU A 178 -19.58 9.28 17.90
C LEU A 178 -20.92 9.77 17.29
N ASP A 179 -21.13 11.08 17.20
CA ASP A 179 -22.31 11.73 16.61
C ASP A 179 -22.11 12.17 15.14
N GLY A 180 -20.97 11.86 14.52
CA GLY A 180 -20.68 12.22 13.12
C GLY A 180 -20.17 13.65 12.92
N THR A 181 -19.91 14.42 13.99
CA THR A 181 -19.27 15.74 13.88
C THR A 181 -17.74 15.66 13.94
N GLU A 182 -17.09 16.45 13.09
CA GLU A 182 -15.62 16.60 13.08
C GLU A 182 -15.12 17.36 14.32
N LEU A 183 -13.97 16.95 14.88
CA LEU A 183 -13.24 17.75 15.86
C LEU A 183 -12.42 18.82 15.10
N GLU A 184 -12.35 20.06 15.65
CA GLU A 184 -11.71 21.27 15.08
C GLU A 184 -10.21 21.15 14.69
N SER A 185 -9.61 19.96 14.66
CA SER A 185 -8.24 19.71 14.19
C SER A 185 -8.18 19.05 12.79
N ALA A 186 -9.02 19.50 11.86
CA ALA A 186 -9.11 18.94 10.50
C ALA A 186 -8.22 19.64 9.42
N PRO A 187 -6.88 19.49 9.46
CA PRO A 187 -6.07 19.57 8.22
C PRO A 187 -5.77 18.21 7.59
N LEU A 188 -5.90 17.10 8.35
CA LEU A 188 -5.45 15.77 7.92
C LEU A 188 -6.51 15.00 7.11
N LEU A 189 -7.79 15.18 7.45
CA LEU A 189 -8.92 14.57 6.73
C LEU A 189 -9.08 15.16 5.33
N ASP A 190 -9.07 16.50 5.21
CA ASP A 190 -9.08 17.20 3.93
C ASP A 190 -7.90 16.81 3.02
N LYS A 191 -6.73 16.52 3.61
CA LYS A 191 -5.54 16.10 2.87
C LYS A 191 -5.65 14.67 2.33
N VAL A 192 -6.33 13.78 3.05
CA VAL A 192 -6.45 12.35 2.72
C VAL A 192 -7.68 12.05 1.86
N LEU A 193 -8.80 12.76 2.07
CA LEU A 193 -10.09 12.48 1.44
C LEU A 193 -10.52 13.54 0.41
N GLY A 194 -9.83 14.69 0.36
CA GLY A 194 -10.27 15.86 -0.41
C GLY A 194 -11.41 16.59 0.28
N ARG A 195 -11.56 17.90 0.02
CA ARG A 195 -12.71 18.67 0.52
C ARG A 195 -14.01 18.07 0.01
N VAL A 196 -14.90 17.74 0.94
CA VAL A 196 -16.29 17.46 0.67
C VAL A 196 -17.03 18.79 0.63
N ASP A 197 -16.89 19.54 -0.47
CA ASP A 197 -17.81 20.64 -0.74
C ASP A 197 -19.13 20.03 -1.26
N ILE A 198 -19.93 19.45 -0.36
CA ILE A 198 -21.37 19.28 -0.61
C ILE A 198 -21.97 20.67 -0.44
N GLN A 199 -21.97 21.45 -1.52
CA GLN A 199 -22.97 22.50 -1.64
C GLN A 199 -24.27 21.83 -2.01
N ASP A 200 -25.12 21.65 -1.00
CA ASP A 200 -26.54 21.36 -1.16
C ASP A 200 -27.14 22.43 -2.09
N SER A 201 -27.53 22.01 -3.28
CA SER A 201 -28.41 22.77 -4.15
C SER A 201 -29.85 22.56 -3.68
N HIS A 202 -30.31 23.49 -2.83
CA HIS A 202 -31.74 23.79 -2.65
C HIS A 202 -32.17 24.91 -3.60
#